data_AF-T0GL71-F1
#
_entry.id   AF-T0GL71-F1
#
_cell.length_a   1.000
_cell.length_b   1.000
_cell.length_c   1.000
_cell.angle_alpha   90.00
_cell.angle_beta   90.00
_cell.angle_gamma   90.00
#
_symmetry.space_group_name_H-M   'P 1'
#
loop_
_entity.id
_entity.type
_entity.pdbx_description
1 polymer ?
#
loop_
_entity_poly.entity_id
_entity_poly.type
_entity_poly.pdbx_seq_one_letter_code
_entity_poly.pdbx_strand_id
1 'polypeptide(L)'
;MNLTRVTESQVQDAILNLMSDKLVWSNGELKRALVDVLALSDADRAPANFRPGEEKWEELVNNALSPSRGNSLHSKGLVKSAGRGLHVLSDDDMAGPVDKAAVVRPSSPEDGEKSYSPPAIEIGTEYQIASLVVPLEEVEQIYQPEYKPRLERLIDATLQAEGPMYEDILIERIARAHKKERAGRIIQDIVTQAISDRHPSVQEDGRNVVFHETMDTGQLVAYRPARSDWRSHRDIPLIELASLALPLVRRGKAEADVLAHFARTFSLARLREPTRKRFEAAIAMAKATREN
;
A
#
# COMPACT_ATOMS: atom_id res chain seq x y z
N MET A 1 -24.48 -4.82 -32.64
CA MET A 1 -23.17 -5.42 -32.95
C MET A 1 -22.54 -5.82 -31.63
N ASN A 2 -22.17 -7.08 -31.44
CA ASN A 2 -21.46 -7.49 -30.22
C ASN A 2 -20.05 -6.90 -30.25
N LEU A 3 -19.80 -5.88 -29.43
CA LEU A 3 -18.47 -5.32 -29.25
C LEU A 3 -17.56 -6.41 -28.69
N THR A 4 -16.44 -6.66 -29.37
CA THR A 4 -15.36 -7.52 -28.87
C THR A 4 -14.68 -6.85 -27.69
N ARG A 5 -14.18 -7.65 -26.75
CA ARG A 5 -13.45 -7.12 -25.58
C ARG A 5 -12.27 -6.25 -25.97
N VAL A 6 -12.07 -5.19 -25.19
CA VAL A 6 -10.90 -4.32 -25.34
C VAL A 6 -9.63 -5.08 -24.98
N THR A 7 -8.61 -4.92 -25.81
CA THR A 7 -7.30 -5.56 -25.64
C THR A 7 -6.35 -4.66 -24.85
N GLU A 8 -5.30 -5.26 -24.27
CA GLU A 8 -4.25 -4.52 -23.55
C GLU A 8 -3.56 -3.47 -24.45
N SER A 9 -3.36 -3.77 -25.74
CA SER A 9 -2.78 -2.81 -26.70
C SER A 9 -3.67 -1.58 -26.90
N GLN A 10 -4.98 -1.79 -27.07
CA GLN A 10 -5.94 -0.69 -27.23
C GLN A 10 -6.00 0.21 -25.99
N VAL A 11 -5.87 -0.37 -24.80
CA VAL A 11 -5.78 0.39 -23.54
C VAL A 11 -4.47 1.17 -23.46
N GLN A 12 -3.34 0.57 -23.83
CA GLN A 12 -2.04 1.24 -23.86
C GLN A 12 -2.04 2.46 -24.80
N ASP A 13 -2.56 2.29 -26.02
CA ASP A 13 -2.64 3.37 -27.02
C ASP A 13 -3.54 4.52 -26.53
N ALA A 14 -4.69 4.18 -25.92
CA ALA A 14 -5.61 5.18 -25.37
C ALA A 14 -4.99 5.95 -24.19
N ILE A 15 -4.21 5.30 -23.33
CA ILE A 15 -3.47 5.95 -22.23
C ILE A 15 -2.45 6.95 -22.78
N LEU A 16 -1.65 6.56 -23.79
CA LEU A 16 -0.65 7.44 -24.39
C LEU A 16 -1.29 8.68 -25.03
N ASN A 17 -2.44 8.51 -25.69
CA ASN A 17 -3.20 9.62 -26.26
C ASN A 17 -3.71 10.59 -25.19
N LEU A 18 -4.26 10.08 -24.08
CA LEU A 18 -4.71 10.91 -22.95
C LEU A 18 -3.56 11.69 -22.30
N MET A 19 -2.38 11.06 -22.19
CA MET A 19 -1.19 11.65 -21.59
C MET A 19 -0.39 12.56 -22.55
N SER A 20 -0.89 12.82 -23.76
CA SER A 20 -0.26 13.70 -24.75
C SER A 20 -0.15 15.16 -24.29
N ASP A 21 -0.92 15.54 -23.27
CA ASP A 21 -0.84 16.83 -22.59
C ASP A 21 0.44 16.99 -21.74
N LYS A 22 1.22 15.91 -21.56
CA LYS A 22 2.42 15.83 -20.72
C LYS A 22 2.18 16.21 -19.26
N LEU A 23 0.93 16.16 -18.79
CA LEU A 23 0.59 16.37 -17.40
C LEU A 23 0.77 15.07 -16.60
N VAL A 24 0.69 15.20 -15.28
CA VAL A 24 0.69 14.06 -14.37
C VAL A 24 -0.73 13.51 -14.25
N TRP A 25 -0.86 12.22 -14.51
CA TRP A 25 -2.11 11.47 -14.47
C TRP A 25 -2.08 10.40 -13.38
N SER A 26 -3.12 10.33 -12.56
CA SER A 26 -3.33 9.20 -11.66
C SER A 26 -4.07 8.04 -12.33
N ASN A 27 -3.94 6.81 -11.80
CA ASN A 27 -4.73 5.66 -12.27
C ASN A 27 -6.24 5.93 -12.23
N GLY A 28 -6.73 6.65 -11.22
CA GLY A 28 -8.16 6.98 -11.11
C GLY A 28 -8.62 8.01 -12.15
N GLU A 29 -7.77 8.96 -12.54
CA GLU A 29 -8.05 9.91 -13.63
C GLU A 29 -8.01 9.21 -14.98
N LEU A 30 -7.02 8.36 -15.23
CA LEU A 30 -6.91 7.58 -16.46
C LEU A 30 -8.10 6.65 -16.61
N LYS A 31 -8.50 5.91 -15.58
CA LYS A 31 -9.69 5.07 -15.62
C LYS A 31 -10.94 5.92 -15.94
N ARG A 32 -11.19 7.02 -15.22
CA ARG A 32 -12.37 7.86 -15.51
C ARG A 32 -12.38 8.39 -16.94
N ALA A 33 -11.25 8.86 -17.45
CA ALA A 33 -11.15 9.38 -18.81
C ALA A 33 -11.28 8.27 -19.87
N LEU A 34 -10.73 7.08 -19.62
CA LEU A 34 -10.78 5.95 -20.54
C LEU A 34 -12.19 5.38 -20.73
N VAL A 35 -13.12 5.60 -19.81
CA VAL A 35 -14.53 5.21 -19.97
C VAL A 35 -15.16 5.85 -21.21
N ASP A 36 -14.77 7.09 -21.54
CA ASP A 36 -15.30 7.85 -22.68
C ASP A 36 -14.51 7.62 -23.98
N VAL A 37 -13.33 7.02 -23.88
CA VAL A 37 -12.42 6.78 -25.02
C VAL A 37 -12.50 5.33 -25.52
N LEU A 38 -12.65 4.37 -24.62
CA LEU A 38 -12.68 2.95 -24.94
C LEU A 38 -14.11 2.51 -25.31
N ALA A 39 -14.24 1.79 -26.42
CA ALA A 39 -15.47 1.11 -26.79
C ALA A 39 -15.67 -0.15 -25.93
N LEU A 40 -16.03 0.04 -24.66
CA LEU A 40 -16.18 -1.03 -23.66
C LEU A 40 -17.43 -1.89 -23.95
N SER A 41 -17.22 -3.20 -24.07
CA SER A 41 -18.32 -4.18 -24.16
C SER A 41 -18.91 -4.50 -22.78
N ASP A 42 -20.09 -5.12 -22.74
CA ASP A 42 -20.68 -5.62 -21.48
C ASP A 42 -19.74 -6.59 -20.73
N ALA A 43 -18.93 -7.34 -21.47
CA ALA A 43 -17.98 -8.28 -20.90
C ALA A 43 -16.75 -7.59 -20.30
N ASP A 44 -16.42 -6.37 -20.75
CA ASP A 44 -15.39 -5.51 -20.20
C ASP A 44 -15.86 -4.83 -18.92
N ARG A 45 -17.13 -4.39 -18.90
CA ARG A 45 -17.80 -3.78 -17.74
C ARG A 45 -18.21 -4.79 -16.67
N ALA A 46 -18.11 -6.08 -16.95
CA ALA A 46 -18.37 -7.10 -15.96
C ALA A 46 -17.41 -6.94 -14.75
N PRO A 47 -17.86 -7.26 -13.53
CA PRO A 47 -17.02 -7.18 -12.34
C PRO A 47 -15.73 -7.97 -12.50
N ALA A 48 -14.61 -7.39 -12.08
CA ALA A 48 -13.32 -8.06 -12.07
C ALA A 48 -13.37 -9.29 -11.15
N ASN A 49 -12.73 -10.38 -11.60
CA ASN A 49 -12.78 -11.65 -10.87
C ASN A 49 -12.09 -11.58 -9.49
N PHE A 50 -11.16 -10.63 -9.32
CA PHE A 50 -10.24 -10.59 -8.18
C PHE A 50 -10.26 -9.27 -7.40
N ARG A 51 -11.06 -8.27 -7.82
CA ARG A 51 -11.11 -6.93 -7.23
C ARG A 51 -12.56 -6.45 -7.14
N PRO A 52 -13.21 -6.57 -5.97
CA PRO A 52 -14.56 -6.08 -5.78
C PRO A 52 -14.58 -4.55 -5.94
N GLY A 53 -15.41 -4.04 -6.85
CA GLY A 53 -15.51 -2.61 -7.16
C GLY A 53 -14.73 -2.15 -8.40
N GLU A 54 -13.99 -3.03 -9.08
CA GLU A 54 -13.38 -2.72 -10.39
C GLU A 54 -14.08 -3.51 -11.50
N GLU A 55 -14.21 -2.91 -12.68
CA GLU A 55 -14.60 -3.61 -13.91
C GLU A 55 -13.38 -4.34 -14.52
N LYS A 56 -13.60 -5.40 -15.32
CA LYS A 56 -12.51 -6.20 -15.91
C LYS A 56 -11.53 -5.38 -16.75
N TRP A 57 -12.01 -4.35 -17.45
CA TRP A 57 -11.13 -3.52 -18.27
C TRP A 57 -10.20 -2.62 -17.44
N GLU A 58 -10.57 -2.28 -16.20
CA GLU A 58 -9.70 -1.51 -15.30
C GLU A 58 -8.43 -2.27 -14.93
N GLU A 59 -8.47 -3.61 -14.96
CA GLU A 59 -7.30 -4.46 -14.79
C GLU A 59 -6.29 -4.24 -15.93
N LEU A 60 -6.77 -4.00 -17.15
CA LEU A 60 -5.90 -3.71 -18.31
C LEU A 60 -5.16 -2.39 -18.13
N VAL A 61 -5.81 -1.37 -17.56
CA VAL A 61 -5.17 -0.07 -17.24
C VAL A 61 -4.06 -0.26 -16.22
N ASN A 62 -4.35 -1.02 -15.16
CA ASN A 62 -3.37 -1.32 -14.12
C ASN A 62 -2.19 -2.15 -14.66
N ASN A 63 -2.46 -3.10 -15.56
CA ASN A 63 -1.42 -3.91 -16.21
C ASN A 63 -0.54 -3.05 -17.14
N ALA A 64 -1.16 -2.16 -17.93
CA ALA A 64 -0.48 -1.23 -18.83
C ALA A 64 0.46 -0.27 -18.09
N LEU A 65 0.14 0.11 -16.84
CA LEU A 65 0.91 1.06 -16.04
C LEU A 65 1.74 0.41 -14.93
N SER A 66 1.85 -0.92 -14.93
CA SER A 66 2.57 -1.66 -13.88
C SER A 66 4.08 -1.67 -14.13
N PRO A 67 4.92 -1.07 -13.27
CA PRO A 67 6.38 -1.07 -13.46
C PRO A 67 7.03 -2.46 -13.33
N SER A 68 6.30 -3.44 -12.79
CA SER A 68 6.78 -4.83 -12.65
C SER A 68 6.41 -5.74 -13.82
N ARG A 69 5.67 -5.24 -14.82
CA ARG A 69 5.27 -6.01 -16.01
C ARG A 69 6.09 -5.62 -17.22
N GLY A 70 6.78 -6.60 -17.82
CA GLY A 70 7.67 -6.38 -18.97
C GLY A 70 7.01 -5.81 -20.24
N ASN A 71 5.67 -5.90 -20.39
CA ASN A 71 4.93 -5.32 -21.52
C ASN A 71 4.20 -4.00 -21.16
N SER A 72 4.47 -3.43 -19.98
CA SER A 72 3.86 -2.16 -19.55
C SER A 72 4.47 -0.96 -20.27
N LEU A 73 3.78 0.18 -20.24
CA LEU A 73 4.28 1.47 -20.72
C LEU A 73 5.51 1.95 -19.95
N HIS A 74 5.65 1.57 -18.67
CA HIS A 74 6.87 1.80 -17.88
C HIS A 74 8.05 0.99 -18.41
N SER A 75 7.87 -0.31 -18.65
CA SER A 75 8.93 -1.17 -19.17
C SER A 75 9.31 -0.85 -20.62
N LYS A 76 8.38 -0.28 -21.40
CA LYS A 76 8.63 0.27 -22.74
C LYS A 76 9.29 1.65 -22.72
N GLY A 77 9.46 2.26 -21.54
CA GLY A 77 10.04 3.60 -21.39
C GLY A 77 9.15 4.74 -21.85
N LEU A 78 7.89 4.48 -22.23
CA LEU A 78 6.95 5.47 -22.77
C LEU A 78 6.30 6.33 -21.68
N VAL A 79 6.25 5.80 -20.45
CA VAL A 79 5.70 6.49 -19.26
C VAL A 79 6.72 6.42 -18.13
N LYS A 80 6.88 7.54 -17.41
CA LYS A 80 7.68 7.66 -16.19
C LYS A 80 6.78 7.77 -14.97
N SER A 81 7.32 7.34 -13.83
CA SER A 81 6.68 7.54 -12.53
C SER A 81 6.90 8.98 -12.07
N ALA A 82 5.80 9.71 -11.82
CA ALA A 82 5.83 11.03 -11.19
C ALA A 82 5.53 10.95 -9.67
N GLY A 83 5.52 9.73 -9.12
CA GLY A 83 5.02 9.42 -7.79
C GLY A 83 4.20 8.13 -7.80
N ARG A 84 3.81 7.65 -6.63
CA ARG A 84 3.13 6.35 -6.52
C ARG A 84 1.73 6.40 -7.16
N GLY A 85 1.55 5.66 -8.26
CA GLY A 85 0.29 5.65 -9.02
C GLY A 85 0.05 6.94 -9.82
N LEU A 86 1.12 7.74 -10.00
CA LEU A 86 1.16 8.94 -10.82
C LEU A 86 2.08 8.70 -12.01
N HIS A 87 1.60 9.09 -13.18
CA HIS A 87 2.17 8.74 -14.46
C HIS A 87 2.35 10.01 -15.29
N VAL A 88 3.50 10.15 -15.92
CA VAL A 88 3.79 11.23 -16.86
C VAL A 88 4.42 10.64 -18.12
N LEU A 89 4.12 11.21 -19.28
CA LEU A 89 4.67 10.76 -20.55
C LEU A 89 6.18 11.02 -20.58
N SER A 90 6.96 10.07 -21.09
CA SER A 90 8.41 10.26 -21.29
C SER A 90 8.67 11.20 -22.47
N ASP A 91 9.69 12.06 -22.34
CA ASP A 91 10.11 12.98 -23.40
C ASP A 91 10.90 12.33 -24.57
N ASP A 92 11.13 11.01 -24.56
CA ASP A 92 11.79 10.33 -25.69
C ASP A 92 10.78 10.08 -26.82
N ASP A 93 11.12 10.58 -28.00
CA ASP A 93 10.29 10.75 -29.20
C ASP A 93 9.35 9.58 -29.55
N MET A 94 8.07 9.91 -29.73
CA MET A 94 7.32 9.49 -30.92
C MET A 94 6.51 10.67 -31.46
N ALA A 95 6.97 11.16 -32.62
CA ALA A 95 6.28 12.10 -33.47
C ALA A 95 5.07 11.43 -34.17
N GLY A 96 3.93 12.12 -34.20
CA GLY A 96 2.78 11.78 -35.04
C GLY A 96 1.49 12.48 -34.56
N PRO A 97 0.83 13.32 -35.37
CA PRO A 97 -0.25 14.20 -34.91
C PRO A 97 -1.59 13.46 -34.94
N VAL A 98 -2.36 13.48 -33.84
CA VAL A 98 -3.78 13.12 -33.87
C VAL A 98 -4.58 14.01 -32.91
N ASP A 99 -5.76 14.40 -33.37
CA ASP A 99 -6.60 15.52 -32.94
C ASP A 99 -6.90 15.68 -31.45
N LYS A 100 -6.81 16.95 -31.02
CA LYS A 100 -7.19 17.42 -29.69
C LYS A 100 -8.71 17.48 -29.56
N ALA A 101 -9.31 16.49 -28.91
CA ALA A 101 -10.62 16.65 -28.27
C ALA A 101 -10.40 16.99 -26.79
N ALA A 102 -10.77 18.21 -26.39
CA ALA A 102 -10.67 18.67 -25.02
C ALA A 102 -11.61 17.87 -24.11
N VAL A 103 -11.06 16.96 -23.30
CA VAL A 103 -11.83 16.25 -22.27
C VAL A 103 -11.96 17.17 -21.06
N VAL A 104 -13.17 17.70 -20.87
CA VAL A 104 -13.56 18.51 -19.72
C VAL A 104 -13.59 17.62 -18.48
N ARG A 105 -12.92 18.05 -17.40
CA ARG A 105 -12.89 17.38 -16.09
C ARG A 105 -14.29 17.37 -15.47
N PRO A 106 -14.90 16.21 -15.14
CA PRO A 106 -16.17 16.22 -14.42
C PRO A 106 -15.96 16.36 -12.91
N SER A 107 -16.67 17.32 -12.33
CA SER A 107 -16.87 17.52 -10.89
C SER A 107 -17.87 16.50 -10.32
N SER A 108 -17.62 16.04 -9.10
CA SER A 108 -18.39 15.02 -8.37
C SER A 108 -19.86 15.40 -8.11
N PRO A 109 -20.79 14.43 -8.10
CA PRO A 109 -22.05 14.55 -7.39
C PRO A 109 -22.18 13.54 -6.22
N GLU A 110 -22.87 13.99 -5.17
CA GLU A 110 -23.26 13.27 -3.95
C GLU A 110 -24.52 12.38 -4.16
N ASP A 111 -24.55 11.32 -3.33
CA ASP A 111 -25.64 10.47 -2.79
C ASP A 111 -26.65 9.69 -3.68
N GLY A 112 -26.76 8.38 -3.36
CA GLY A 112 -27.77 7.45 -3.88
C GLY A 112 -27.57 5.99 -3.44
N GLU A 113 -28.14 5.64 -2.29
CA GLU A 113 -28.06 4.41 -1.49
C GLU A 113 -28.35 3.06 -2.21
N LYS A 114 -27.48 2.05 -1.98
CA LYS A 114 -27.87 0.63 -1.80
C LYS A 114 -26.79 -0.16 -1.03
N SER A 115 -27.27 -0.82 0.01
CA SER A 115 -26.56 -1.43 1.13
C SER A 115 -25.60 -2.57 0.77
N TYR A 116 -24.34 -2.44 1.19
CA TYR A 116 -23.49 -3.55 1.61
C TYR A 116 -23.01 -3.24 3.03
N SER A 117 -23.48 -4.01 4.01
CA SER A 117 -22.99 -3.95 5.38
C SER A 117 -21.84 -4.96 5.52
N PRO A 118 -20.61 -4.53 5.84
CA PRO A 118 -19.53 -5.46 6.13
C PRO A 118 -19.86 -6.30 7.37
N PRO A 119 -19.34 -7.54 7.49
CA PRO A 119 -19.45 -8.28 8.74
C PRO A 119 -18.83 -7.45 9.87
N ALA A 120 -19.58 -7.25 10.94
CA ALA A 120 -19.13 -6.45 12.06
C ALA A 120 -17.88 -7.09 12.72
N ILE A 121 -16.78 -6.33 12.64
CA ILE A 121 -15.53 -6.37 13.42
C ILE A 121 -14.41 -7.31 12.88
N GLU A 122 -13.24 -6.68 12.63
CA GLU A 122 -11.87 -7.18 12.35
C GLU A 122 -11.22 -6.80 10.99
N ILE A 123 -11.70 -5.73 10.34
CA ILE A 123 -10.85 -4.90 9.46
C ILE A 123 -10.77 -3.53 10.15
N GLY A 124 -9.56 -3.12 10.54
CA GLY A 124 -9.30 -1.79 11.08
C GLY A 124 -9.43 -0.70 10.00
N THR A 125 -9.23 0.56 10.38
CA THR A 125 -9.07 1.64 9.40
C THR A 125 -7.89 1.36 8.47
N GLU A 126 -7.89 1.93 7.26
CA GLU A 126 -6.76 1.81 6.33
C GLU A 126 -5.46 2.26 7.02
N TYR A 127 -4.35 1.59 6.72
CA TYR A 127 -3.04 1.96 7.26
C TYR A 127 -2.67 3.37 6.82
N GLN A 128 -2.43 4.26 7.80
CA GLN A 128 -2.09 5.65 7.54
C GLN A 128 -0.61 5.87 7.73
N ILE A 129 0.07 6.32 6.68
CA ILE A 129 1.46 6.77 6.74
C ILE A 129 1.50 8.12 7.46
N ALA A 130 2.24 8.22 8.56
CA ALA A 130 2.41 9.46 9.30
C ALA A 130 3.08 10.52 8.42
N SER A 131 2.51 11.72 8.39
CA SER A 131 3.13 12.86 7.73
C SER A 131 4.24 13.42 8.62
N LEU A 132 5.49 13.08 8.30
CA LEU A 132 6.67 13.60 8.99
C LEU A 132 7.22 14.80 8.25
N VAL A 133 7.09 15.98 8.87
CA VAL A 133 7.64 17.23 8.34
C VAL A 133 8.79 17.68 9.23
N VAL A 134 10.00 17.60 8.67
CA VAL A 134 11.22 18.14 9.29
C VAL A 134 11.67 19.33 8.44
N PRO A 135 11.72 20.55 9.01
CA PRO A 135 12.23 21.74 8.33
C PRO A 135 13.67 21.55 7.84
N LEU A 136 14.05 22.24 6.76
CA LEU A 136 15.37 22.12 6.15
C LEU A 136 16.51 22.43 7.12
N GLU A 137 16.28 23.42 7.99
CA GLU A 137 17.19 23.86 9.05
C GLU A 137 17.35 22.83 10.18
N GLU A 138 16.43 21.87 10.31
CA GLU A 138 16.46 20.81 11.33
C GLU A 138 17.11 19.51 10.81
N VAL A 139 17.27 19.35 9.49
CA VAL A 139 17.76 18.11 8.86
C VAL A 139 19.08 17.60 9.44
N GLU A 140 20.04 18.50 9.68
CA GLU A 140 21.35 18.15 10.25
C GLU A 140 21.36 18.14 11.79
N GLN A 141 20.30 18.62 12.43
CA GLN A 141 20.24 18.69 13.89
C GLN A 141 20.03 17.31 14.53
N ILE A 142 19.64 16.29 13.76
CA ILE A 142 19.49 14.90 14.27
C ILE A 142 20.74 14.35 14.97
N TYR A 143 21.93 14.88 14.65
CA TYR A 143 23.19 14.48 15.30
C TYR A 143 23.48 15.22 16.61
N GLN A 144 22.74 16.29 16.91
CA GLN A 144 22.96 17.12 18.08
C GLN A 144 22.22 16.54 19.29
N PRO A 145 22.87 16.43 20.47
CA PRO A 145 22.22 15.92 21.68
C PRO A 145 20.94 16.69 22.05
N GLU A 146 20.92 18.00 21.82
CA GLU A 146 19.80 18.90 22.13
C GLU A 146 18.57 18.61 21.25
N TYR A 147 18.74 17.90 20.13
CA TYR A 147 17.65 17.51 19.24
C TYR A 147 16.85 16.31 19.75
N LYS A 148 17.34 15.60 20.77
CA LYS A 148 16.70 14.40 21.33
C LYS A 148 15.19 14.60 21.63
N PRO A 149 14.73 15.67 22.30
CA PRO A 149 13.29 15.86 22.58
C PRO A 149 12.45 16.14 21.31
N ARG A 150 13.07 16.65 20.25
CA ARG A 150 12.41 16.82 18.94
C ARG A 150 12.28 15.48 18.23
N LEU A 151 13.35 14.68 18.25
CA LEU A 151 13.36 13.32 17.71
C LEU A 151 12.33 12.42 18.40
N GLU A 152 12.26 12.44 19.74
CA GLU A 152 11.27 11.68 20.51
C GLU A 152 9.83 12.03 20.09
N ARG A 153 9.52 13.32 19.89
CA ARG A 153 8.18 13.74 19.40
C ARG A 153 7.86 13.25 17.99
N LEU A 154 8.86 13.14 17.11
CA LEU A 154 8.67 12.59 15.76
C LEU A 154 8.42 11.09 15.82
N ILE A 155 9.14 10.37 16.68
CA ILE A 155 8.96 8.93 16.91
C ILE A 155 7.57 8.67 17.50
N ASP A 156 7.20 9.40 18.55
CA ASP A 156 5.90 9.32 19.23
C ASP A 156 4.74 9.52 18.25
N ALA A 157 4.77 10.62 17.48
CA ALA A 157 3.75 10.89 16.46
C ALA A 157 3.68 9.82 15.36
N THR A 158 4.83 9.22 14.99
CA THR A 158 4.86 8.11 14.02
C THR A 158 4.21 6.87 14.61
N LEU A 159 4.57 6.49 15.84
CA LEU A 159 4.04 5.31 16.51
C LEU A 159 2.56 5.46 16.86
N GLN A 160 2.10 6.66 17.18
CA GLN A 160 0.68 6.93 17.40
C GLN A 160 -0.17 6.70 16.14
N ALA A 161 0.37 6.98 14.96
CA ALA A 161 -0.33 6.79 13.68
C ALA A 161 -0.14 5.38 13.08
N GLU A 162 1.07 4.85 13.15
CA GLU A 162 1.50 3.65 12.40
C GLU A 162 1.81 2.45 13.28
N GLY A 163 1.98 2.65 14.59
CA GLY A 163 2.27 1.59 15.54
C GLY A 163 1.16 0.54 15.58
N PRO A 164 1.49 -0.73 15.94
CA PRO A 164 2.83 -1.26 16.06
C PRO A 164 3.50 -1.42 14.68
N MET A 165 4.81 -1.22 14.62
CA MET A 165 5.60 -1.32 13.38
C MET A 165 7.02 -1.78 13.68
N TYR A 166 7.76 -2.22 12.66
CA TYR A 166 9.14 -2.62 12.87
C TYR A 166 10.08 -1.43 13.08
N GLU A 167 11.05 -1.61 13.96
CA GLU A 167 12.06 -0.62 14.32
C GLU A 167 12.88 -0.16 13.11
N ASP A 168 13.30 -1.09 12.24
CA ASP A 168 14.05 -0.78 11.02
C ASP A 168 13.24 0.14 10.07
N ILE A 169 11.94 -0.12 9.91
CA ILE A 169 11.05 0.72 9.12
C ILE A 169 10.91 2.11 9.77
N LEU A 170 10.74 2.18 11.10
CA LEU A 170 10.64 3.44 11.82
C LEU A 170 11.93 4.27 11.65
N ILE A 171 13.09 3.65 11.80
CA ILE A 171 14.38 4.29 11.57
C ILE A 171 14.50 4.83 10.15
N GLU A 172 14.13 4.05 9.13
CA GLU A 172 14.13 4.51 7.73
C GLU A 172 13.20 5.70 7.51
N ARG A 173 12.02 5.71 8.14
CA ARG A 173 11.08 6.83 8.05
C ARG A 173 11.65 8.11 8.64
N ILE A 174 12.23 8.03 9.83
CA ILE A 174 12.87 9.17 10.48
C ILE A 174 14.05 9.68 9.63
N ALA A 175 14.90 8.78 9.12
CA ALA A 175 16.02 9.15 8.27
C ALA A 175 15.57 9.88 6.99
N ARG A 176 14.54 9.37 6.31
CA ARG A 176 13.98 10.00 5.10
C ARG A 176 13.33 11.36 5.39
N ALA A 177 12.67 11.51 6.53
CA ALA A 177 12.14 12.81 6.97
C ALA A 177 13.25 13.86 7.11
N HIS A 178 14.44 13.43 7.55
CA HIS A 178 15.65 14.25 7.61
C HIS A 178 16.45 14.26 6.29
N LYS A 179 15.82 13.97 5.14
CA LYS A 179 16.47 13.97 3.82
C LYS A 179 17.75 13.12 3.72
N LYS A 180 17.88 12.10 4.57
CA LYS A 180 19.00 11.16 4.51
C LYS A 180 18.62 10.03 3.55
N GLU A 181 19.46 9.79 2.56
CA GLU A 181 19.25 8.71 1.59
C GLU A 181 19.22 7.33 2.25
N ARG A 182 19.97 7.17 3.36
CA ARG A 182 20.04 5.95 4.15
C ARG A 182 20.17 6.26 5.64
N ALA A 183 19.64 5.38 6.48
CA ALA A 183 19.93 5.36 7.90
C ALA A 183 21.31 4.73 8.12
N GLY A 184 22.36 5.55 8.14
CA GLY A 184 23.71 5.10 8.53
C GLY A 184 23.75 4.68 10.01
N ARG A 185 24.83 3.99 10.42
CA ARG A 185 24.96 3.42 11.77
C ARG A 185 24.67 4.43 12.89
N ILE A 186 25.18 5.66 12.76
CA ILE A 186 24.96 6.73 13.73
C ILE A 186 23.46 7.08 13.87
N ILE A 187 22.73 7.18 12.77
CA ILE A 187 21.29 7.48 12.80
C ILE A 187 20.53 6.31 13.43
N GLN A 188 20.89 5.07 13.06
CA GLN A 188 20.30 3.87 13.67
C GLN A 188 20.49 3.92 15.19
N ASP A 189 21.72 4.12 15.68
CA ASP A 189 22.02 4.14 17.11
C ASP A 189 21.25 5.26 17.84
N ILE A 190 21.19 6.47 17.27
CA ILE A 190 20.45 7.61 17.86
C ILE A 190 18.95 7.32 17.96
N VAL A 191 18.35 6.81 16.89
CA VAL A 191 16.91 6.54 16.83
C VAL A 191 16.54 5.34 17.70
N THR A 192 17.32 4.25 17.66
CA THR A 192 17.15 3.09 18.53
C THR A 192 17.22 3.47 20.01
N GLN A 193 18.17 4.34 20.39
CA GLN A 193 18.24 4.85 21.77
C GLN A 193 16.99 5.64 22.15
N ALA A 194 16.53 6.56 21.29
CA ALA A 194 15.34 7.35 21.54
C ALA A 194 14.06 6.49 21.64
N ILE A 195 13.98 5.39 20.88
CA ILE A 195 12.90 4.41 20.98
C ILE A 195 12.95 3.68 22.31
N SER A 196 14.12 3.12 22.66
CA SER A 196 14.30 2.24 23.83
C SER A 196 14.02 2.94 25.16
N ASP A 197 14.18 4.25 25.21
CA ASP A 197 13.96 5.06 26.41
C ASP A 197 12.47 5.17 26.80
N ARG A 198 11.54 5.02 25.84
CA ARG A 198 10.11 5.34 26.05
C ARG A 198 9.12 4.29 25.53
N HIS A 199 9.47 3.56 24.49
CA HIS A 199 8.54 2.72 23.76
C HIS A 199 8.85 1.24 23.98
N PRO A 200 7.84 0.42 24.35
CA PRO A 200 8.05 -1.02 24.49
C PRO A 200 8.30 -1.66 23.12
N SER A 201 9.10 -2.72 23.12
CA SER A 201 9.39 -3.51 21.92
C SER A 201 9.34 -5.01 22.20
N VAL A 202 9.02 -5.77 21.16
CA VAL A 202 8.99 -7.24 21.17
C VAL A 202 9.80 -7.76 20.00
N GLN A 203 10.58 -8.82 20.23
CA GLN A 203 11.34 -9.49 19.18
C GLN A 203 10.44 -10.43 18.36
N GLU A 204 10.53 -10.30 17.04
CA GLU A 204 9.74 -11.05 16.07
C GLU A 204 10.59 -11.35 14.82
N ASP A 205 10.81 -12.64 14.52
CA ASP A 205 11.60 -13.08 13.35
C ASP A 205 12.98 -12.38 13.24
N GLY A 206 13.61 -12.06 14.39
CA GLY A 206 14.89 -11.36 14.45
C GLY A 206 14.82 -9.84 14.22
N ARG A 207 13.61 -9.26 14.21
CA ARG A 207 13.35 -7.81 14.12
C ARG A 207 12.61 -7.35 15.37
N ASN A 208 12.82 -6.10 15.76
CA ASN A 208 12.05 -5.48 16.84
C ASN A 208 10.75 -4.89 16.28
N VAL A 209 9.62 -5.24 16.89
CA VAL A 209 8.34 -4.56 16.72
C VAL A 209 8.21 -3.55 17.84
N VAL A 210 8.06 -2.28 17.50
CA VAL A 210 7.94 -1.16 18.43
C VAL A 210 6.48 -0.76 18.55
N PHE A 211 6.05 -0.51 19.77
CA PHE A 211 4.70 -0.13 20.14
C PHE A 211 4.70 1.30 20.66
N HIS A 212 3.60 2.02 20.45
CA HIS A 212 3.40 3.29 21.17
C HIS A 212 3.34 3.01 22.69
N GLU A 213 3.76 3.98 23.52
CA GLU A 213 3.83 3.77 24.99
C GLU A 213 2.47 3.47 25.63
N THR A 214 1.37 3.83 24.96
CA THR A 214 0.00 3.58 25.39
C THR A 214 -0.59 2.25 24.90
N MET A 215 0.16 1.46 24.12
CA MET A 215 -0.33 0.19 23.58
C MET A 215 0.04 -0.99 24.49
N ASP A 216 -0.88 -1.93 24.64
CA ASP A 216 -0.58 -3.22 25.27
C ASP A 216 0.04 -4.17 24.24
N THR A 217 1.30 -4.57 24.50
CA THR A 217 2.05 -5.52 23.66
C THR A 217 1.42 -6.92 23.58
N GLY A 218 0.54 -7.28 24.51
CA GLY A 218 -0.17 -8.55 24.53
C GLY A 218 -1.53 -8.53 23.81
N GLN A 219 -2.03 -7.35 23.45
CA GLN A 219 -3.35 -7.21 22.85
C GLN A 219 -3.27 -7.13 21.32
N LEU A 220 -4.06 -7.97 20.64
CA LEU A 220 -4.13 -7.94 19.18
C LEU A 220 -4.52 -6.56 18.66
N VAL A 221 -3.84 -6.13 17.59
CA VAL A 221 -4.15 -4.88 16.89
C VAL A 221 -4.94 -5.23 15.63
N ALA A 222 -6.02 -4.51 15.37
CA ALA A 222 -6.84 -4.74 14.18
C ALA A 222 -6.00 -4.62 12.91
N TYR A 223 -6.18 -5.56 11.98
CA TYR A 223 -5.52 -5.55 10.68
C TYR A 223 -5.89 -4.28 9.92
N ARG A 224 -4.90 -3.48 9.54
CA ARG A 224 -5.07 -2.26 8.75
C ARG A 224 -4.70 -2.57 7.30
N PRO A 225 -5.69 -2.66 6.39
CA PRO A 225 -5.40 -2.83 4.98
C PRO A 225 -4.48 -1.73 4.49
N ALA A 226 -3.51 -2.09 3.66
CA ALA A 226 -2.63 -1.16 3.01
C ALA A 226 -2.43 -1.60 1.57
N ARG A 227 -2.27 -0.65 0.66
CA ARG A 227 -1.78 -0.97 -0.68
C ARG A 227 -0.41 -1.65 -0.56
N SER A 228 -0.19 -2.74 -1.29
CA SER A 228 1.03 -3.58 -1.15
C SER A 228 2.34 -2.84 -1.40
N ASP A 229 2.30 -1.77 -2.18
CA ASP A 229 3.44 -0.89 -2.44
C ASP A 229 3.80 0.00 -1.21
N TRP A 230 2.95 0.10 -0.18
CA TRP A 230 3.12 0.97 1.01
C TRP A 230 3.57 0.11 2.18
N ARG A 231 2.98 -1.07 2.29
CA ARG A 231 3.29 -2.02 3.34
C ARG A 231 3.17 -3.43 2.79
N SER A 232 4.30 -4.12 2.71
CA SER A 232 4.32 -5.53 2.35
C SER A 232 3.78 -6.36 3.51
N HIS A 233 3.29 -7.57 3.25
CA HIS A 233 2.96 -8.54 4.30
C HIS A 233 4.14 -8.86 5.24
N ARG A 234 5.38 -8.57 4.80
CA ARG A 234 6.62 -8.70 5.59
C ARG A 234 6.82 -7.54 6.57
N ASP A 235 6.11 -6.44 6.38
CA ASP A 235 6.19 -5.21 7.15
C ASP A 235 4.98 -5.04 8.09
N ILE A 236 4.14 -6.07 8.17
CA ILE A 236 2.99 -6.15 9.07
C ILE A 236 3.37 -7.07 10.23
N PRO A 237 3.47 -6.56 11.47
CA PRO A 237 3.74 -7.37 12.66
C PRO A 237 2.77 -8.54 12.83
N LEU A 238 3.22 -9.63 13.47
CA LEU A 238 2.40 -10.82 13.70
C LEU A 238 1.13 -10.51 14.49
N ILE A 239 1.18 -9.56 15.42
CA ILE A 239 0.02 -9.14 16.23
C ILE A 239 -1.12 -8.56 15.37
N GLU A 240 -0.77 -7.94 14.25
CA GLU A 240 -1.72 -7.39 13.28
C GLU A 240 -2.13 -8.45 12.23
N LEU A 241 -1.25 -9.38 11.87
CA LEU A 241 -1.61 -10.54 11.04
C LEU A 241 -2.52 -11.52 11.79
N ALA A 242 -2.32 -11.68 13.10
CA ALA A 242 -3.11 -12.56 13.95
C ALA A 242 -4.56 -12.09 14.05
N SER A 243 -4.81 -10.78 14.12
CA SER A 243 -6.19 -10.25 14.08
C SER A 243 -6.87 -10.53 12.74
N LEU A 244 -6.15 -10.58 11.61
CA LEU A 244 -6.70 -11.00 10.33
C LEU A 244 -7.07 -12.51 10.31
N ALA A 245 -6.33 -13.35 11.03
CA ALA A 245 -6.63 -14.79 11.15
C ALA A 245 -7.77 -15.09 12.14
N LEU A 246 -7.93 -14.26 13.17
CA LEU A 246 -8.79 -14.50 14.32
C LEU A 246 -10.26 -14.82 13.98
N PRO A 247 -10.95 -14.17 13.01
CA PRO A 247 -12.33 -14.50 12.67
C PRO A 247 -12.47 -15.91 12.09
N LEU A 248 -11.48 -16.35 11.31
CA LEU A 248 -11.47 -17.67 10.71
C LEU A 248 -11.18 -18.74 11.75
N VAL A 249 -10.22 -18.47 12.65
CA VAL A 249 -9.89 -19.35 13.78
C VAL A 249 -11.08 -19.52 14.72
N ARG A 250 -11.81 -18.43 15.06
CA ARG A 250 -13.02 -18.47 15.88
C ARG A 250 -14.14 -19.29 15.25
N ARG A 251 -14.24 -19.30 13.92
CA ARG A 251 -15.18 -20.13 13.15
C ARG A 251 -14.72 -21.59 12.99
N GLY A 252 -13.62 -21.98 13.63
CA GLY A 252 -13.08 -23.34 13.56
C GLY A 252 -12.56 -23.74 12.18
N LYS A 253 -12.17 -22.76 11.34
CA LYS A 253 -11.59 -23.05 10.02
C LYS A 253 -10.26 -23.80 10.15
N ALA A 254 -10.02 -24.72 9.22
CA ALA A 254 -8.76 -25.45 9.17
C ALA A 254 -7.61 -24.49 8.86
N GLU A 255 -6.41 -24.79 9.38
CA GLU A 255 -5.24 -23.93 9.19
C GLU A 255 -4.91 -23.67 7.71
N ALA A 256 -5.10 -24.69 6.86
CA ALA A 256 -4.95 -24.57 5.41
C ALA A 256 -5.90 -23.52 4.80
N ASP A 257 -7.13 -23.40 5.31
CA ASP A 257 -8.09 -22.40 4.85
C ASP A 257 -7.67 -20.98 5.25
N VAL A 258 -7.12 -20.83 6.46
CA VAL A 258 -6.60 -19.54 6.95
C VAL A 258 -5.37 -19.11 6.15
N LEU A 259 -4.46 -20.05 5.86
CA LEU A 259 -3.30 -19.79 5.00
C LEU A 259 -3.72 -19.42 3.58
N ALA A 260 -4.73 -20.10 3.02
CA ALA A 260 -5.29 -19.75 1.72
C ALA A 260 -5.96 -18.36 1.75
N HIS A 261 -6.59 -17.97 2.86
CA HIS A 261 -7.12 -16.63 3.05
C HIS A 261 -5.99 -15.59 3.02
N PHE A 262 -4.92 -15.75 3.80
CA PHE A 262 -3.77 -14.84 3.72
C PHE A 262 -3.15 -14.75 2.33
N ALA A 263 -2.97 -15.87 1.64
CA ALA A 263 -2.43 -15.87 0.28
C ALA A 263 -3.27 -15.01 -0.68
N ARG A 264 -4.60 -15.10 -0.58
CA ARG A 264 -5.51 -14.25 -1.36
C ARG A 264 -5.44 -12.79 -0.94
N THR A 265 -5.50 -12.51 0.37
CA THR A 265 -5.46 -11.14 0.90
C THR A 265 -4.18 -10.41 0.47
N PHE A 266 -3.04 -11.09 0.46
CA PHE A 266 -1.76 -10.52 0.05
C PHE A 266 -1.39 -10.77 -1.42
N SER A 267 -2.33 -11.27 -2.24
CA SER A 267 -2.14 -11.55 -3.67
C SER A 267 -0.90 -12.40 -3.97
N LEU A 268 -0.61 -13.39 -3.13
CA LEU A 268 0.55 -14.26 -3.25
C LEU A 268 0.23 -15.44 -4.17
N ALA A 269 0.89 -15.49 -5.33
CA ALA A 269 0.76 -16.61 -6.27
C ALA A 269 1.21 -17.96 -5.66
N ARG A 270 2.18 -17.93 -4.75
CA ARG A 270 2.66 -19.11 -4.02
C ARG A 270 3.14 -18.74 -2.63
N LEU A 271 2.71 -19.51 -1.63
CA LEU A 271 3.26 -19.46 -0.27
C LEU A 271 4.59 -20.20 -0.22
N ARG A 272 5.68 -19.43 -0.18
CA ARG A 272 7.04 -19.95 0.08
C ARG A 272 7.19 -20.28 1.56
N GLU A 273 8.10 -21.18 1.88
CA GLU A 273 8.32 -21.68 3.24
C GLU A 273 8.50 -20.58 4.30
N PRO A 274 9.31 -19.50 4.08
CA PRO A 274 9.45 -18.45 5.08
C PRO A 274 8.15 -17.68 5.34
N THR A 275 7.39 -17.40 4.28
CA THR A 275 6.11 -16.67 4.38
C THR A 275 5.02 -17.55 5.01
N ARG A 276 5.04 -18.85 4.70
CA ARG A 276 4.16 -19.84 5.33
C ARG A 276 4.38 -19.89 6.84
N LYS A 277 5.62 -20.10 7.29
CA LYS A 277 5.96 -20.15 8.72
C LYS A 277 5.51 -18.89 9.48
N ARG A 278 5.71 -17.72 8.87
CA ARG A 278 5.26 -16.45 9.43
C ARG A 278 3.73 -16.39 9.60
N PHE A 279 2.98 -16.84 8.59
CA PHE A 279 1.53 -16.90 8.69
C PHE A 279 1.03 -17.96 9.67
N GLU A 280 1.71 -19.10 9.77
CA GLU A 280 1.44 -20.12 10.80
C GLU A 280 1.66 -19.57 12.21
N ALA A 281 2.71 -18.77 12.43
CA ALA A 281 2.95 -18.07 13.69
C ALA A 281 1.82 -17.08 14.03
N ALA A 282 1.33 -16.32 13.05
CA ALA A 282 0.17 -15.43 13.25
C ALA A 282 -1.10 -16.21 13.61
N ILE A 283 -1.32 -17.37 13.00
CA ILE A 283 -2.44 -18.26 13.30
C ILE A 283 -2.32 -18.83 14.72
N ALA A 284 -1.12 -19.24 15.14
CA ALA A 284 -0.85 -19.72 16.48
C ALA A 284 -1.14 -18.64 17.54
N MET A 285 -0.71 -17.40 17.29
CA MET A 285 -1.02 -16.24 18.13
C MET A 285 -2.53 -16.00 18.23
N ALA A 286 -3.24 -16.02 17.10
CA ALA A 286 -4.70 -15.86 17.08
C ALA A 286 -5.44 -16.97 17.85
N LYS A 287 -4.94 -18.21 17.80
CA LYS A 287 -5.48 -19.33 18.59
C LYS A 287 -5.28 -19.10 20.09
N ALA A 288 -4.10 -18.63 20.51
CA ALA A 288 -3.82 -18.33 21.91
C ALA A 288 -4.71 -17.20 22.46
N THR A 289 -5.05 -16.19 21.65
CA THR A 289 -5.99 -15.13 22.05
C THR A 289 -7.42 -15.63 22.25
N ARG A 290 -7.82 -16.78 21.69
CA ARG A 290 -9.15 -17.38 21.91
C ARG A 290 -9.25 -18.10 23.26
N GLU A 291 -8.11 -18.52 23.82
CA GLU A 291 -8.05 -19.30 25.06
C GLU A 291 -8.06 -18.42 26.32
N ASN A 292 -7.83 -17.11 26.16
CA ASN A 292 -7.98 -16.08 27.18
C ASN A 292 -9.31 -15.35 27.08
#